data_AF-W9XDR4-F1
#
_entry.id   AF-W9XDR4-F1
#
_cell.length_a   1.000
_cell.length_b   1.000
_cell.length_c   1.000
_cell.angle_alpha   90.00
_cell.angle_beta   90.00
_cell.angle_gamma   90.00
#
_symmetry.space_group_name_H-M   'P 1'
#
loop_
_entity.id
_entity.type
_entity.pdbx_description
1 polymer ?
#
loop_
_entity_poly.entity_id
_entity_poly.type
_entity_poly.pdbx_seq_one_letter_code
_entity_poly.pdbx_strand_id
1 'polypeptide(L)'
;MALSLPDPQPQLWKILSPHQEAMVEACKTGQLAQLQRLFEEHHVKQGHEIIWYNDTKGEGAPTTATLFEAAISHGQQSNVRCLRSIYPDFDFREPCFGFDDHMTSMLSLAIEEGPQNAPFILFLLDHGAMSLDNGSYTYHLGCELLPAITNDQPIGVIKRMVPLTACLSFPKMTAINRKRTDALEAFLDEEQKRIRGTQSSEDLESTLQSVKSTGDKELIAVVERHIHKVEQQAAKDAQKNSRSTKKWWQFGMGKKATENTAPTDSSSPTRSEGSSWWPSLSKT
;
A
#
# COMPACT_ATOMS: atom_id res chain seq x y z
N MET A 1 10.39 23.62 -39.20
CA MET A 1 10.29 24.72 -38.21
C MET A 1 10.00 24.06 -36.88
N ALA A 2 10.97 24.03 -35.97
CA ALA A 2 10.78 23.47 -34.64
C ALA A 2 10.05 24.51 -33.79
N LEU A 3 8.83 24.18 -33.35
CA LEU A 3 8.10 24.98 -32.37
C LEU A 3 8.85 24.85 -31.05
N SER A 4 9.57 25.91 -30.66
CA SER A 4 10.11 26.02 -29.31
C SER A 4 8.92 26.11 -28.36
N LEU A 5 8.81 25.15 -27.46
CA LEU A 5 7.89 25.24 -26.33
C LEU A 5 8.27 26.48 -25.52
N PRO A 6 7.30 27.30 -25.09
CA PRO A 6 7.59 28.43 -24.23
C PRO A 6 8.20 27.92 -22.91
N ASP A 7 9.25 28.61 -22.45
CA ASP A 7 9.82 28.36 -21.13
C ASP A 7 8.71 28.43 -20.07
N PRO A 8 8.63 27.47 -19.13
CA PRO A 8 7.61 27.50 -18.09
C PRO A 8 7.74 28.81 -17.31
N GLN A 9 6.69 29.62 -17.32
CA GLN A 9 6.67 30.84 -16.53
C GLN A 9 6.91 30.50 -15.04
N PRO A 10 7.75 31.27 -14.32
CA PRO A 10 7.86 31.12 -12.87
C PRO A 10 6.49 31.36 -12.25
N GLN A 11 5.98 30.34 -11.56
CA GLN A 11 4.65 30.39 -10.95
C GLN A 11 4.56 31.59 -9.99
N LEU A 12 3.63 32.51 -10.27
CA LEU A 12 3.53 33.86 -9.69
C LEU A 12 3.35 33.91 -8.15
N TRP A 13 3.06 32.77 -7.53
CA TRP A 13 2.85 32.59 -6.08
C TRP A 13 4.11 32.11 -5.32
N LYS A 14 5.28 32.06 -6.00
CA LYS A 14 6.57 31.60 -5.44
C LYS A 14 7.59 32.72 -5.21
N ILE A 15 7.19 33.96 -4.92
CA ILE A 15 8.19 34.93 -4.41
C ILE A 15 8.33 34.69 -2.91
N LEU A 16 9.11 33.65 -2.59
CA LEU A 16 9.63 33.47 -1.24
C LEU A 16 10.50 34.70 -0.92
N SER A 17 10.40 35.19 0.30
CA SER A 17 11.37 36.19 0.77
C SER A 17 12.77 35.56 0.89
N PRO A 18 13.86 36.34 0.85
CA PRO A 18 15.22 35.80 0.87
C PRO A 18 15.50 34.85 2.06
N HIS A 19 14.88 35.08 3.22
CA HIS A 19 15.01 34.17 4.36
C HIS A 19 14.22 32.88 4.16
N GLN A 20 13.01 32.93 3.59
CA GLN A 20 12.24 31.73 3.26
C GLN A 20 12.98 30.86 2.24
N GLU A 21 13.60 31.48 1.23
CA GLU A 21 14.49 30.79 0.29
C GLU A 21 15.65 30.13 1.02
N ALA A 22 16.31 30.83 1.94
CA ALA A 22 17.40 30.27 2.73
C ALA A 22 16.98 29.06 3.56
N MET A 23 15.75 29.06 4.12
CA MET A 23 15.22 27.91 4.86
C MET A 23 14.94 26.73 3.93
N VAL A 24 14.36 26.98 2.75
CA VAL A 24 14.12 25.95 1.73
C VAL A 24 15.44 25.37 1.22
N GLU A 25 16.44 26.20 0.93
CA GLU A 25 17.76 25.75 0.50
C GLU A 25 18.48 24.96 1.59
N ALA A 26 18.37 25.37 2.87
CA ALA A 26 18.90 24.57 3.98
C ALA A 26 18.20 23.20 4.06
N CYS A 27 16.90 23.15 3.78
CA CYS A 27 16.14 21.90 3.66
C CYS A 27 16.66 21.01 2.53
N LYS A 28 16.90 21.55 1.33
CA LYS A 28 17.39 20.81 0.14
C LYS A 28 18.82 20.29 0.32
N THR A 29 19.68 21.09 0.94
CA THR A 29 21.13 20.83 1.06
C THR A 29 21.51 20.04 2.31
N GLY A 30 20.56 19.76 3.20
CA GLY A 30 20.83 19.00 4.43
C GLY A 30 21.51 19.82 5.53
N GLN A 31 21.52 21.15 5.43
CA GLN A 31 22.21 22.05 6.37
C GLN A 31 21.40 22.24 7.67
N LEU A 32 21.29 21.19 8.47
CA LEU A 32 20.47 21.16 9.69
C LEU A 32 20.78 22.31 10.67
N ALA A 33 22.05 22.60 10.93
CA ALA A 33 22.44 23.66 11.86
C ALA A 33 22.03 25.05 11.37
N GLN A 34 22.07 25.28 10.05
CA GLN A 34 21.60 26.53 9.45
C GLN A 34 20.08 26.61 9.53
N LEU A 35 19.38 25.53 9.23
CA LEU A 35 17.92 25.45 9.35
C LEU A 35 17.46 25.77 10.78
N GLN A 36 18.12 25.19 11.80
CA GLN A 36 17.83 25.45 13.20
C GLN A 36 18.05 26.92 13.58
N ARG A 37 19.16 27.52 13.14
CA ARG A 37 19.42 28.95 13.37
C ARG A 37 18.33 29.84 12.75
N LEU A 38 17.95 29.55 11.51
CA LEU A 38 16.88 30.28 10.82
C LEU A 38 15.54 30.13 11.57
N PHE A 39 15.22 28.94 12.11
CA PHE A 39 14.03 28.79 12.95
C PHE A 39 14.09 29.64 14.22
N GLU A 40 15.23 29.72 14.89
CA GLU A 40 15.39 30.56 16.09
C GLU A 40 15.20 32.06 15.79
N GLU A 41 15.80 32.55 14.69
CA GLU A 41 15.69 33.93 14.22
C GLU A 41 14.24 34.34 13.95
N HIS A 42 13.42 33.40 13.45
CA HIS A 42 12.00 33.61 13.15
C HIS A 42 11.06 33.09 14.25
N HIS A 43 11.59 32.77 15.44
CA HIS A 43 10.83 32.32 16.61
C HIS A 43 9.98 31.05 16.40
N VAL A 44 10.37 30.20 15.45
CA VAL A 44 9.77 28.88 15.24
C VAL A 44 10.27 27.95 16.34
N LYS A 45 9.34 27.35 17.10
CA LYS A 45 9.63 26.49 18.26
C LYS A 45 9.01 25.11 18.09
N GLN A 46 9.41 24.19 18.95
CA GLN A 46 8.80 22.87 19.00
C GLN A 46 7.30 22.96 19.30
N GLY A 47 6.47 22.22 18.53
CA GLY A 47 5.02 22.26 18.66
C GLY A 47 4.39 23.51 18.03
N HIS A 48 5.10 24.19 17.12
CA HIS A 48 4.53 25.31 16.38
C HIS A 48 3.39 24.81 15.49
N GLU A 49 2.35 25.63 15.36
CA GLU A 49 1.24 25.34 14.47
C GLU A 49 1.73 25.20 13.02
N ILE A 50 1.05 24.34 12.26
CA ILE A 50 1.28 24.16 10.83
C ILE A 50 1.04 25.50 10.13
N ILE A 51 2.00 25.92 9.32
CA ILE A 51 1.90 27.14 8.52
C ILE A 51 1.26 26.77 7.20
N TRP A 52 -0.02 27.09 7.08
CA TRP A 52 -0.79 26.88 5.85
C TRP A 52 -0.45 27.92 4.79
N TYR A 53 -0.78 27.61 3.54
CA TYR A 53 -0.60 28.52 2.41
C TYR A 53 -1.28 29.88 2.61
N ASN A 54 -2.47 29.91 3.24
CA ASN A 54 -3.19 31.16 3.48
C ASN A 54 -2.57 32.01 4.61
N ASP A 55 -1.70 31.41 5.42
CA ASP A 55 -1.12 32.03 6.62
C ASP A 55 0.34 32.49 6.42
N THR A 56 0.91 32.27 5.23
CA THR A 56 2.27 32.74 4.94
C THR A 56 2.34 34.26 4.91
N LYS A 57 2.76 34.84 6.03
CA LYS A 57 3.21 36.23 6.10
C LYS A 57 4.61 36.32 5.50
N GLY A 58 4.87 37.34 4.68
CA GLY A 58 6.15 37.50 3.98
C GLY A 58 7.40 37.53 4.86
N GLU A 59 7.25 37.81 6.17
CA GLU A 59 8.34 37.87 7.16
C GLU A 59 8.53 36.59 8.00
N GLY A 60 7.67 35.58 7.83
CA GLY A 60 7.72 34.32 8.59
C GLY A 60 8.39 33.17 7.86
N ALA A 61 8.42 31.99 8.50
CA ALA A 61 8.83 30.75 7.84
C ALA A 61 7.92 30.44 6.63
N PRO A 62 8.43 29.72 5.61
CA PRO A 62 7.61 29.26 4.50
C PRO A 62 6.58 28.22 4.99
N THR A 63 5.65 27.81 4.11
CA THR A 63 4.65 26.79 4.49
C THR A 63 5.35 25.53 5.01
N THR A 64 4.73 24.87 5.99
CA THR A 64 5.26 23.62 6.55
C THR A 64 5.41 22.56 5.46
N ALA A 65 4.45 22.48 4.54
CA ALA A 65 4.50 21.58 3.39
C ALA A 65 5.71 21.84 2.49
N THR A 66 6.03 23.10 2.18
CA THR A 66 7.20 23.46 1.35
C THR A 66 8.52 23.01 1.99
N LEU A 67 8.66 23.14 3.31
CA LEU A 67 9.87 22.71 4.02
C LEU A 67 10.04 21.19 3.96
N PHE A 68 8.96 20.44 4.21
CA PHE A 68 8.98 18.98 4.09
C PHE A 68 9.24 18.56 2.64
N GLU A 69 8.52 19.10 1.66
CA GLU A 69 8.71 18.80 0.24
C GLU A 69 10.18 18.99 -0.19
N ALA A 70 10.79 20.12 0.18
CA ALA A 70 12.19 20.40 -0.12
C ALA A 70 13.15 19.39 0.52
N ALA A 71 12.96 19.07 1.80
CA ALA A 71 13.81 18.10 2.48
C ALA A 71 13.60 16.67 1.94
N ILE A 72 12.38 16.30 1.57
CA ILE A 72 11.99 14.97 1.10
C ILE A 72 12.51 14.70 -0.30
N SER A 73 12.24 15.61 -1.24
CA SER A 73 12.70 15.52 -2.63
C SER A 73 14.22 15.48 -2.76
N HIS A 74 14.96 15.90 -1.73
CA HIS A 74 16.42 15.87 -1.70
C HIS A 74 17.00 14.83 -0.72
N GLY A 75 16.17 13.93 -0.19
CA GLY A 75 16.62 12.83 0.68
C GLY A 75 17.20 13.25 2.03
N GLN A 76 16.88 14.46 2.53
CA GLN A 76 17.48 15.06 3.72
C GLN A 76 16.79 14.59 5.01
N GLN A 77 17.02 13.32 5.37
CA GLN A 77 16.35 12.66 6.51
C GLN A 77 16.52 13.40 7.84
N SER A 78 17.70 13.96 8.11
CA SER A 78 17.98 14.72 9.33
C SER A 78 17.10 15.97 9.44
N ASN A 79 16.91 16.67 8.31
CA ASN A 79 16.03 17.82 8.24
C ASN A 79 14.57 17.41 8.42
N VAL A 80 14.12 16.31 7.80
CA VAL A 80 12.74 15.82 7.99
C VAL A 80 12.45 15.46 9.44
N ARG A 81 13.39 14.82 10.14
CA ARG A 81 13.23 14.53 11.58
C ARG A 81 13.16 15.80 12.42
N CYS A 82 13.98 16.80 12.11
CA CYS A 82 13.92 18.11 12.74
C CYS A 82 12.55 18.77 12.51
N LEU A 83 12.10 18.84 11.26
CA LEU A 83 10.80 19.39 10.88
C LEU A 83 9.66 18.65 11.59
N ARG A 84 9.71 17.31 11.68
CA ARG A 84 8.70 16.52 12.39
C ARG A 84 8.66 16.81 13.88
N SER A 85 9.81 17.08 14.51
CA SER A 85 9.83 17.49 15.92
C SER A 85 9.19 18.87 16.13
N ILE A 86 9.34 19.78 15.16
CA ILE A 86 8.80 21.13 15.20
C ILE A 86 7.30 21.12 14.92
N TYR A 87 6.87 20.35 13.92
CA TYR A 87 5.50 20.23 13.44
C TYR A 87 4.97 18.78 13.62
N PRO A 88 4.70 18.35 14.86
CA PRO A 88 4.29 16.97 15.15
C PRO A 88 2.92 16.61 14.56
N ASP A 89 2.05 17.59 14.35
CA ASP A 89 0.69 17.38 13.86
C ASP A 89 0.58 17.40 12.32
N PHE A 90 1.70 17.61 11.61
CA PHE A 90 1.70 17.65 10.15
C PHE A 90 1.23 16.32 9.55
N ASP A 91 0.31 16.36 8.59
CA ASP A 91 -0.21 15.16 7.92
C ASP A 91 0.50 14.93 6.59
N PHE A 92 1.30 13.86 6.50
CA PHE A 92 2.02 13.50 5.28
C PHE A 92 1.12 13.07 4.11
N ARG A 93 -0.20 12.93 4.34
CA ARG A 93 -1.19 12.66 3.29
C ARG A 93 -1.59 13.91 2.51
N GLU A 94 -1.23 15.09 3.01
CA GLU A 94 -1.56 16.33 2.31
C GLU A 94 -0.86 16.37 0.94
N PRO A 95 -1.60 16.73 -0.13
CA PRO A 95 -1.01 16.88 -1.45
C PRO A 95 0.10 17.93 -1.44
N CYS A 96 1.19 17.66 -2.16
CA CYS A 96 2.20 18.68 -2.40
C CYS A 96 1.65 19.71 -3.40
N PHE A 97 1.27 20.90 -2.93
CA PHE A 97 0.80 21.98 -3.80
C PHE A 97 1.87 22.49 -4.78
N GLY A 98 3.14 22.09 -4.61
CA GLY A 98 4.25 22.45 -5.48
C GLY A 98 4.07 22.07 -6.96
N PHE A 99 3.23 21.05 -7.25
CA PHE A 99 3.12 20.44 -8.58
C PHE A 99 1.80 20.67 -9.32
N ASP A 100 0.78 21.27 -8.69
CA ASP A 100 -0.58 21.51 -9.25
C ASP A 100 -1.23 20.28 -9.93
N ASP A 101 -0.68 19.08 -9.69
CA ASP A 101 -1.13 17.83 -10.30
C ASP A 101 -2.13 17.09 -9.42
N HIS A 102 -2.31 17.54 -8.17
CA HIS A 102 -3.13 16.91 -7.13
C HIS A 102 -2.81 15.42 -6.91
N MET A 103 -1.61 15.00 -7.29
CA MET A 103 -1.24 13.61 -7.49
C MET A 103 0.08 13.27 -6.81
N THR A 104 0.99 14.23 -6.76
CA THR A 104 2.28 14.08 -6.12
C THR A 104 2.12 14.19 -4.61
N SER A 105 2.36 13.08 -3.91
CA SER A 105 2.46 13.02 -2.46
C SER A 105 3.91 13.07 -2.01
N MET A 106 4.15 13.39 -0.74
CA MET A 106 5.51 13.31 -0.18
C MET A 106 6.08 11.88 -0.27
N LEU A 107 5.20 10.88 -0.19
CA LEU A 107 5.57 9.48 -0.36
C LEU A 107 5.97 9.16 -1.81
N SER A 108 5.26 9.70 -2.82
CA SER A 108 5.62 9.46 -4.22
C SER A 108 6.97 10.10 -4.57
N LEU A 109 7.25 11.31 -4.10
CA LEU A 109 8.56 11.96 -4.25
C LEU A 109 9.68 11.09 -3.64
N ALA A 110 9.47 10.59 -2.42
CA ALA A 110 10.44 9.73 -1.77
C ALA A 110 10.70 8.43 -2.54
N ILE A 111 9.67 7.88 -3.20
CA ILE A 111 9.75 6.66 -4.01
C ILE A 111 10.50 6.88 -5.32
N GLU A 112 10.33 8.04 -5.95
CA GLU A 112 10.98 8.39 -7.22
C GLU A 112 12.50 8.53 -7.10
N GLU A 113 12.99 8.92 -5.92
CA GLU A 113 14.42 8.96 -5.64
C GLU A 113 15.10 7.58 -5.71
N GLY A 114 14.34 6.46 -5.64
CA GLY A 114 14.88 5.11 -5.80
C GLY A 114 15.22 4.39 -4.49
N PRO A 115 15.84 3.19 -4.56
CA PRO A 115 15.90 2.24 -3.45
C PRO A 115 16.75 2.70 -2.26
N GLN A 116 17.70 3.63 -2.47
CA GLN A 116 18.48 4.24 -1.40
C GLN A 116 17.61 5.03 -0.41
N ASN A 117 16.43 5.47 -0.83
CA ASN A 117 15.50 6.22 0.00
C ASN A 117 14.59 5.31 0.86
N ALA A 118 14.78 3.98 0.82
CA ALA A 118 13.95 3.05 1.57
C ALA A 118 13.80 3.34 3.08
N PRO A 119 14.86 3.71 3.84
CA PRO A 119 14.69 4.08 5.25
C PRO A 119 13.75 5.27 5.45
N PHE A 120 13.77 6.19 4.48
CA PHE A 120 12.95 7.38 4.51
C PHE A 120 11.49 7.10 4.11
N ILE A 121 11.29 6.26 3.09
CA ILE A 121 9.96 5.77 2.72
C ILE A 121 9.31 5.03 3.90
N LEU A 122 10.06 4.16 4.58
CA LEU A 122 9.56 3.47 5.78
C LEU A 122 9.19 4.45 6.89
N PHE A 123 9.99 5.50 7.11
CA PHE A 123 9.66 6.57 8.04
C PHE A 123 8.33 7.24 7.68
N LEU A 124 8.11 7.60 6.41
CA LEU A 124 6.84 8.21 5.96
C LEU A 124 5.65 7.26 6.18
N LEU A 125 5.81 5.97 5.86
CA LEU A 125 4.77 4.96 6.09
C LEU A 125 4.42 4.82 7.58
N ASP A 126 5.42 4.83 8.46
CA ASP A 126 5.21 4.79 9.93
C ASP A 126 4.51 6.05 10.46
N HIS A 127 4.52 7.14 9.69
CA HIS A 127 3.83 8.39 10.01
C HIS A 127 2.56 8.63 9.18
N GLY A 128 1.99 7.57 8.61
CA GLY A 128 0.66 7.62 8.01
C GLY A 128 0.59 8.22 6.62
N ALA A 129 1.71 8.36 5.90
CA ALA A 129 1.75 8.92 4.55
C ALA A 129 0.96 8.10 3.50
N MET A 130 0.48 6.89 3.85
CA MET A 130 -0.35 6.05 2.99
C MET A 130 -1.61 5.61 3.74
N SER A 131 -2.78 5.79 3.12
CA SER A 131 -4.09 5.43 3.68
C SER A 131 -4.92 4.65 2.65
N LEU A 132 -5.79 3.76 3.17
CA LEU A 132 -6.77 3.01 2.38
C LEU A 132 -7.92 3.86 1.83
N ASP A 133 -8.02 5.14 2.21
CA ASP A 133 -9.15 6.00 1.86
C ASP A 133 -8.69 7.37 1.38
N ASN A 134 -7.71 7.40 0.48
CA ASN A 134 -7.04 8.65 0.10
C ASN A 134 -7.82 9.51 -0.91
N GLY A 135 -9.03 9.11 -1.34
CA GLY A 135 -9.84 9.86 -2.32
C GLY A 135 -9.16 10.13 -3.66
N SER A 136 -7.93 9.61 -3.88
CA SER A 136 -7.17 9.81 -5.10
C SER A 136 -7.76 8.95 -6.20
N TYR A 137 -7.87 9.48 -7.42
CA TYR A 137 -8.31 8.66 -8.55
C TYR A 137 -7.34 7.50 -8.85
N THR A 138 -6.08 7.58 -8.41
CA THR A 138 -5.09 6.48 -8.53
C THR A 138 -5.33 5.33 -7.56
N TYR A 139 -6.32 5.46 -6.67
CA TYR A 139 -6.74 4.42 -5.74
C TYR A 139 -6.96 3.07 -6.40
N HIS A 140 -7.61 3.07 -7.56
CA HIS A 140 -7.86 1.84 -8.32
C HIS A 140 -6.63 1.32 -9.08
N LEU A 141 -5.58 2.13 -9.23
CA LEU A 141 -4.34 1.82 -9.95
C LEU A 141 -3.21 1.38 -9.02
N GLY A 142 -3.44 1.35 -7.70
CA GLY A 142 -2.45 0.94 -6.70
C GLY A 142 -1.67 2.08 -6.05
N CYS A 143 -2.07 3.34 -6.26
CA CYS A 143 -1.44 4.55 -5.69
C CYS A 143 0.11 4.50 -5.74
N GLU A 144 0.77 4.79 -4.62
CA GLU A 144 2.22 4.82 -4.46
C GLU A 144 2.88 3.44 -4.57
N LEU A 145 2.14 2.33 -4.44
CA LEU A 145 2.72 0.99 -4.61
C LEU A 145 3.16 0.75 -6.06
N LEU A 146 2.44 1.32 -7.04
CA LEU A 146 2.78 1.19 -8.45
C LEU A 146 4.15 1.80 -8.78
N PRO A 147 4.44 3.10 -8.49
CA PRO A 147 5.77 3.65 -8.70
C PRO A 147 6.83 2.99 -7.82
N ALA A 148 6.49 2.47 -6.64
CA ALA A 148 7.46 1.73 -5.81
C ALA A 148 7.99 0.48 -6.52
N ILE A 149 7.14 -0.24 -7.25
CA ILE A 149 7.57 -1.39 -8.07
C ILE A 149 8.35 -0.92 -9.30
N THR A 150 7.89 0.14 -9.96
CA THR A 150 8.55 0.70 -11.15
C THR A 150 9.98 1.12 -10.83
N ASN A 151 10.16 1.87 -9.73
CA ASN A 151 11.44 2.42 -9.24
C ASN A 151 12.26 1.42 -8.41
N ASP A 152 11.95 0.13 -8.52
CA ASP A 152 12.70 -0.97 -7.94
C ASP A 152 12.94 -0.87 -6.42
N GLN A 153 11.93 -0.39 -5.68
CA GLN A 153 12.03 -0.24 -4.24
C GLN A 153 12.26 -1.61 -3.56
N PRO A 154 13.00 -1.65 -2.43
CA PRO A 154 13.32 -2.90 -1.75
C PRO A 154 12.06 -3.63 -1.28
N ILE A 155 12.11 -4.97 -1.26
CA ILE A 155 10.97 -5.81 -0.86
C ILE A 155 10.41 -5.48 0.52
N GLY A 156 11.24 -4.98 1.45
CA GLY A 156 10.79 -4.53 2.77
C GLY A 156 9.80 -3.36 2.69
N VAL A 157 10.05 -2.40 1.79
CA VAL A 157 9.15 -1.28 1.50
C VAL A 157 7.87 -1.80 0.86
N ILE A 158 7.99 -2.61 -0.19
CA ILE A 158 6.85 -3.19 -0.90
C ILE A 158 5.93 -3.95 0.06
N LYS A 159 6.47 -4.84 0.91
CA LYS A 159 5.70 -5.58 1.91
C LYS A 159 4.97 -4.69 2.92
N ARG A 160 5.50 -3.50 3.21
CA ARG A 160 4.86 -2.52 4.10
C ARG A 160 3.69 -1.80 3.42
N MET A 161 3.83 -1.51 2.13
CA MET A 161 2.81 -0.82 1.33
C MET A 161 1.65 -1.73 0.91
N VAL A 162 1.93 -2.99 0.60
CA VAL A 162 0.95 -3.99 0.15
C VAL A 162 -0.35 -4.02 0.97
N PRO A 163 -0.34 -4.16 2.31
CA PRO A 163 -1.58 -4.17 3.09
C PRO A 163 -2.31 -2.83 3.10
N LEU A 164 -1.63 -1.72 2.78
CA LEU A 164 -2.18 -0.37 2.73
C LEU A 164 -2.75 -0.02 1.34
N THR A 165 -2.50 -0.85 0.33
CA THR A 165 -3.01 -0.66 -1.04
C THR A 165 -4.31 -1.42 -1.25
N ALA A 166 -5.40 -0.71 -1.52
CA ALA A 166 -6.70 -1.36 -1.69
C ALA A 166 -6.80 -2.29 -2.91
N CYS A 167 -6.24 -1.87 -4.05
CA CYS A 167 -6.28 -2.62 -5.30
C CYS A 167 -4.88 -3.07 -5.72
N LEU A 168 -4.66 -4.39 -5.82
CA LEU A 168 -3.35 -4.97 -6.18
C LEU A 168 -3.26 -5.41 -7.65
N SER A 169 -4.31 -5.27 -8.46
CA SER A 169 -4.33 -5.76 -9.84
C SER A 169 -3.26 -5.13 -10.73
N PHE A 170 -3.18 -3.79 -10.74
CA PHE A 170 -2.16 -3.04 -11.49
C PHE A 170 -0.75 -3.23 -10.91
N PRO A 171 -0.52 -3.10 -9.58
CA PRO A 171 0.76 -3.48 -8.97
C PRO A 171 1.25 -4.87 -9.37
N LYS A 172 0.36 -5.88 -9.34
CA LYS A 172 0.67 -7.26 -9.70
C LYS A 172 1.10 -7.39 -11.16
N MET A 173 0.36 -6.78 -12.08
CA MET A 173 0.74 -6.74 -13.50
C MET A 173 2.11 -6.06 -13.70
N THR A 174 2.36 -4.96 -13.00
CA THR A 174 3.65 -4.26 -13.06
C THR A 174 4.79 -5.11 -12.51
N ALA A 175 4.60 -5.84 -11.41
CA ALA A 175 5.63 -6.75 -10.89
C ALA A 175 5.95 -7.89 -11.88
N ILE A 176 4.94 -8.43 -12.57
CA ILE A 176 5.15 -9.42 -13.64
C ILE A 176 6.01 -8.81 -14.77
N ASN A 177 5.63 -7.63 -15.27
CA ASN A 177 6.35 -6.94 -16.34
C ASN A 177 7.79 -6.57 -15.93
N ARG A 178 7.99 -6.20 -14.65
CA ARG A 178 9.30 -5.86 -14.07
C ARG A 178 10.09 -7.07 -13.60
N LYS A 179 9.55 -8.29 -13.72
CA LYS A 179 10.16 -9.55 -13.26
C LYS A 179 10.50 -9.56 -11.76
N ARG A 180 9.68 -8.87 -10.96
CA ARG A 180 9.81 -8.80 -9.50
C ARG A 180 9.09 -9.98 -8.85
N THR A 181 9.76 -11.13 -8.85
CA THR A 181 9.25 -12.39 -8.28
C THR A 181 8.92 -12.27 -6.78
N ASP A 182 9.76 -11.52 -6.05
CA ASP A 182 9.62 -11.18 -4.64
C ASP A 182 8.34 -10.38 -4.35
N ALA A 183 8.05 -9.36 -5.17
CA ALA A 183 6.85 -8.53 -5.05
C ALA A 183 5.59 -9.31 -5.45
N LEU A 184 5.66 -10.12 -6.52
CA LEU A 184 4.55 -10.97 -6.95
C LEU A 184 4.13 -11.94 -5.83
N GLU A 185 5.10 -12.59 -5.17
CA GLU A 185 4.82 -13.47 -4.02
C GLU A 185 4.12 -12.71 -2.89
N ALA A 186 4.56 -11.49 -2.57
CA ALA A 186 3.95 -10.66 -1.53
C ALA A 186 2.49 -10.28 -1.87
N PHE A 187 2.18 -10.02 -3.14
CA PHE A 187 0.81 -9.69 -3.57
C PHE A 187 -0.12 -10.89 -3.47
N LEU A 188 0.31 -12.05 -3.96
CA LEU A 188 -0.48 -13.28 -3.90
C LEU A 188 -0.80 -13.66 -2.44
N ASP A 189 0.22 -13.58 -1.56
CA ASP A 189 0.03 -13.85 -0.13
C ASP A 189 -0.94 -12.85 0.54
N GLU A 190 -0.96 -11.59 0.12
CA GLU A 190 -1.89 -10.60 0.66
C GLU A 190 -3.32 -10.75 0.11
N GLU A 191 -3.48 -11.00 -1.20
CA GLU A 191 -4.79 -11.29 -1.81
C GLU A 191 -5.46 -12.48 -1.12
N GLN A 192 -4.70 -13.55 -0.88
CA GLN A 192 -5.19 -14.73 -0.17
C GLN A 192 -5.65 -14.41 1.27
N LYS A 193 -4.95 -13.50 1.98
CA LYS A 193 -5.37 -13.07 3.32
C LYS A 193 -6.68 -12.28 3.28
N ARG A 194 -6.83 -11.35 2.32
CA ARG A 194 -8.01 -10.49 2.19
C ARG A 194 -9.29 -11.28 1.94
N ILE A 195 -9.19 -12.33 1.13
CA ILE A 195 -10.34 -13.10 0.68
C ILE A 195 -10.67 -14.26 1.66
N ARG A 196 -10.00 -14.35 2.82
CA ARG A 196 -10.23 -15.39 3.85
C ARG A 196 -10.32 -16.83 3.29
N GLY A 197 -9.54 -17.13 2.26
CA GLY A 197 -9.44 -18.50 1.72
C GLY A 197 -10.34 -18.85 0.55
N THR A 198 -11.15 -17.93 0.01
CA THR A 198 -11.94 -18.14 -1.22
C THR A 198 -11.42 -17.33 -2.40
N GLN A 199 -10.10 -17.31 -2.61
CA GLN A 199 -9.56 -16.75 -3.85
C GLN A 199 -10.13 -17.53 -5.03
N SER A 200 -10.67 -16.83 -6.04
CA SER A 200 -11.30 -17.48 -7.18
C SER A 200 -10.25 -18.27 -7.98
N SER A 201 -10.59 -19.49 -8.38
CA SER A 201 -9.76 -20.30 -9.31
C SER A 201 -9.47 -19.52 -10.58
N GLU A 202 -10.45 -18.75 -11.06
CA GLU A 202 -10.36 -17.95 -12.28
C GLU A 202 -9.28 -16.86 -12.17
N ASP A 203 -9.12 -16.22 -11.00
CA ASP A 203 -8.13 -15.16 -10.79
C ASP A 203 -6.69 -15.73 -10.79
N LEU A 204 -6.50 -16.90 -10.17
CA LEU A 204 -5.21 -17.59 -10.14
C LEU A 204 -4.84 -18.15 -11.51
N GLU A 205 -5.80 -18.72 -12.24
CA GLU A 205 -5.59 -19.19 -13.62
C GLU A 205 -5.25 -18.04 -14.57
N SER A 206 -5.97 -16.92 -14.48
CA SER A 206 -5.67 -15.70 -15.23
C SER A 206 -4.26 -15.18 -14.93
N THR A 207 -3.86 -15.19 -13.65
CA THR A 207 -2.51 -14.81 -13.23
C THR A 207 -1.46 -15.78 -13.78
N LEU A 208 -1.71 -17.09 -13.72
CA LEU A 208 -0.81 -18.12 -14.26
C LEU A 208 -0.64 -17.98 -15.78
N GLN A 209 -1.73 -17.72 -16.51
CA GLN A 209 -1.67 -17.50 -17.95
C GLN A 209 -0.87 -16.23 -18.29
N SER A 210 -1.05 -15.16 -17.50
CA SER A 210 -0.28 -13.92 -17.65
C SER A 210 1.22 -14.16 -17.47
N VAL A 211 1.64 -14.85 -16.40
CA VAL A 211 3.08 -15.15 -16.20
C VAL A 211 3.62 -16.13 -17.24
N LYS A 212 2.85 -17.12 -17.70
CA LYS A 212 3.27 -18.04 -18.77
C LYS A 212 3.58 -17.31 -20.07
N SER A 213 2.82 -16.25 -20.40
CA SER A 213 3.07 -15.45 -21.60
C SER A 213 4.41 -14.71 -21.58
N THR A 214 4.98 -14.46 -20.40
CA THR A 214 6.32 -13.85 -20.26
C THR A 214 7.47 -14.81 -20.54
N GLY A 215 7.24 -16.13 -20.45
CA GLY A 215 8.27 -17.16 -20.54
C GLY A 215 9.24 -17.20 -19.34
N ASP A 216 9.00 -16.42 -18.29
CA ASP A 216 9.86 -16.34 -17.12
C ASP A 216 9.60 -17.51 -16.14
N LYS A 217 10.58 -18.43 -16.05
CA LYS A 217 10.46 -19.64 -15.23
C LYS A 217 10.33 -19.35 -13.75
N GLU A 218 10.92 -18.26 -13.26
CA GLU A 218 10.87 -17.93 -11.84
C GLU A 218 9.49 -17.39 -11.46
N LEU A 219 8.91 -16.51 -12.29
CA LEU A 219 7.54 -16.03 -12.10
C LEU A 219 6.53 -17.17 -12.15
N ILE A 220 6.67 -18.08 -13.13
CA ILE A 220 5.82 -19.27 -13.25
C ILE A 220 5.92 -20.12 -11.97
N ALA A 221 7.13 -20.40 -11.49
CA ALA A 221 7.33 -21.20 -10.29
C ALA A 221 6.77 -20.53 -9.03
N VAL A 222 6.76 -19.19 -8.93
CA VAL A 222 6.11 -18.48 -7.82
C VAL A 222 4.61 -18.71 -7.83
N VAL A 223 3.94 -18.55 -8.97
CA VAL A 223 2.49 -18.72 -9.08
C VAL A 223 2.08 -20.18 -8.85
N GLU A 224 2.80 -21.13 -9.45
CA GLU A 224 2.52 -22.57 -9.27
C GLU A 224 2.68 -23.01 -7.80
N ARG A 225 3.74 -22.54 -7.12
CA ARG A 225 3.91 -22.80 -5.68
C ARG A 225 2.77 -22.20 -4.86
N HIS A 226 2.31 -21.00 -5.22
CA HIS A 226 1.21 -20.36 -4.52
C HIS A 226 -0.12 -21.12 -4.71
N ILE A 227 -0.44 -21.54 -5.93
CA ILE A 227 -1.62 -22.39 -6.23
C ILE A 227 -1.58 -23.64 -5.37
N HIS A 228 -0.45 -24.35 -5.36
CA HIS A 228 -0.30 -25.56 -4.57
C HIS A 228 -0.49 -25.31 -3.06
N LYS A 229 0.02 -24.18 -2.53
CA LYS A 229 -0.17 -23.76 -1.14
C LYS A 229 -1.66 -23.52 -0.82
N VAL A 230 -2.39 -22.87 -1.72
CA VAL A 230 -3.84 -22.62 -1.57
C VAL A 230 -4.63 -23.92 -1.58
N GLU A 231 -4.35 -24.83 -2.52
CA GLU A 231 -4.99 -26.15 -2.60
C GLU A 231 -4.77 -26.99 -1.33
N GLN A 232 -3.52 -27.03 -0.85
CA GLN A 232 -3.19 -27.74 0.39
C GLN A 232 -3.94 -27.16 1.60
N GLN A 233 -4.10 -25.84 1.65
CA GLN A 233 -4.83 -25.19 2.75
C GLN A 233 -6.33 -25.52 2.68
N ALA A 234 -6.93 -25.43 1.49
CA ALA A 234 -8.33 -25.82 1.28
C ALA A 234 -8.59 -27.29 1.66
N ALA A 235 -7.68 -28.21 1.31
CA ALA A 235 -7.77 -29.61 1.68
C ALA A 235 -7.70 -29.82 3.21
N LYS A 236 -6.79 -29.10 3.90
CA LYS A 236 -6.68 -29.13 5.38
C LYS A 236 -7.95 -28.62 6.05
N ASP A 237 -8.53 -27.55 5.53
CA ASP A 237 -9.74 -26.95 6.09
C ASP A 237 -10.97 -27.85 5.86
N ALA A 238 -11.08 -28.48 4.68
CA ALA A 238 -12.11 -29.49 4.41
C ALA A 238 -11.99 -30.72 5.35
N GLN A 239 -10.75 -31.18 5.61
CA GLN A 239 -10.51 -32.28 6.54
C GLN A 239 -10.83 -31.90 7.99
N LYS A 240 -10.54 -30.66 8.41
CA LYS A 240 -10.90 -30.16 9.74
C LYS A 240 -12.42 -30.06 9.92
N ASN A 241 -13.13 -29.56 8.91
CA ASN A 241 -14.59 -29.42 8.94
C ASN A 241 -15.31 -30.77 8.89
N SER A 242 -14.79 -31.76 8.14
CA SER A 242 -15.34 -33.13 8.16
C SER A 242 -15.10 -33.88 9.48
N ARG A 243 -14.06 -33.51 10.25
CA ARG A 243 -13.83 -34.01 11.62
C ARG A 243 -14.69 -33.32 12.67
N SER A 244 -14.99 -32.02 12.52
CA SER A 244 -15.85 -31.29 13.48
C SER A 244 -17.33 -31.66 13.32
N THR A 245 -17.82 -31.83 12.09
CA THR A 245 -19.19 -32.29 11.80
C THR A 245 -19.46 -33.73 12.24
N LYS A 246 -18.43 -34.54 12.51
CA LYS A 246 -18.63 -35.87 13.13
C LYS A 246 -18.91 -35.82 14.64
N LYS A 247 -18.71 -34.67 15.31
CA LYS A 247 -18.81 -34.58 16.78
C LYS A 247 -20.06 -33.88 17.31
N TRP A 248 -20.80 -33.10 16.53
CA TRP A 248 -21.96 -32.37 17.07
C TRP A 248 -23.16 -33.26 17.43
N TRP A 249 -23.29 -34.43 16.82
CA TRP A 249 -24.33 -35.43 17.17
C TRP A 249 -23.97 -36.31 18.39
N GLN A 250 -22.71 -36.30 18.85
CA GLN A 250 -22.25 -37.22 19.90
C GLN A 250 -22.56 -36.75 21.33
N PHE A 251 -23.17 -35.57 21.49
CA PHE A 251 -23.55 -35.02 22.80
C PHE A 251 -25.07 -35.04 23.08
N GLY A 252 -25.88 -35.70 22.24
CA GLY A 252 -27.35 -35.60 22.28
C GLY A 252 -28.15 -36.86 22.65
N MET A 253 -27.53 -37.95 23.10
CA MET A 253 -28.27 -39.19 23.45
C MET A 253 -27.90 -39.68 24.84
N GLY A 254 -28.60 -39.15 25.85
CA GLY A 254 -28.33 -39.52 27.25
C GLY A 254 -29.29 -38.99 28.31
N LYS A 255 -30.61 -39.20 28.16
CA LYS A 255 -31.52 -39.74 29.21
C LYS A 255 -32.98 -39.70 28.74
N LYS A 256 -33.60 -40.88 28.73
CA LYS A 256 -35.05 -41.09 28.58
C LYS A 256 -35.81 -40.36 29.69
N ALA A 257 -36.86 -39.64 29.31
CA ALA A 257 -38.06 -39.45 30.12
C ALA A 257 -39.26 -39.89 29.28
N THR A 258 -40.17 -40.60 29.94
CA THR A 258 -41.31 -41.37 29.45
C THR A 258 -42.47 -40.52 28.90
N GLU A 259 -43.06 -41.03 27.81
CA GLU A 259 -44.51 -41.05 27.46
C GLU A 259 -45.37 -39.78 27.61
N ASN A 260 -45.93 -39.24 26.51
CA ASN A 260 -47.19 -39.75 25.91
C ASN A 260 -47.70 -38.92 24.71
N THR A 261 -48.38 -39.67 23.81
CA THR A 261 -49.37 -39.27 22.77
C THR A 261 -48.93 -38.60 21.46
N ALA A 262 -49.47 -39.19 20.37
CA ALA A 262 -49.15 -39.05 18.94
C ALA A 262 -50.13 -38.10 18.19
N PRO A 263 -50.26 -38.14 16.85
CA PRO A 263 -49.28 -37.79 15.80
C PRO A 263 -49.87 -36.79 14.78
N THR A 264 -49.05 -35.98 14.09
CA THR A 264 -49.40 -35.49 12.74
C THR A 264 -48.17 -35.00 11.95
N ASP A 265 -47.97 -35.67 10.80
CA ASP A 265 -47.50 -35.23 9.48
C ASP A 265 -46.19 -34.46 9.24
N SER A 266 -45.43 -35.02 8.29
CA SER A 266 -44.70 -34.35 7.19
C SER A 266 -43.46 -33.52 7.61
N SER A 267 -42.28 -33.61 6.99
CA SER A 267 -41.84 -34.07 5.68
C SER A 267 -40.32 -34.27 5.72
N SER A 268 -39.82 -35.24 4.98
CA SER A 268 -38.38 -35.50 4.78
C SER A 268 -37.71 -34.38 3.98
N PRO A 269 -36.49 -33.94 4.32
CA PRO A 269 -35.60 -33.30 3.36
C PRO A 269 -34.69 -34.33 2.71
N THR A 270 -34.80 -34.38 1.39
CA THR A 270 -33.98 -35.13 0.46
C THR A 270 -32.51 -34.75 0.60
N ARG A 271 -31.66 -35.76 0.63
CA ARG A 271 -30.21 -35.71 0.71
C ARG A 271 -29.67 -35.11 -0.60
N SER A 272 -29.09 -33.91 -0.57
CA SER A 272 -28.32 -33.42 -1.71
C SER A 272 -26.93 -34.06 -1.68
N GLU A 273 -26.64 -34.78 -2.76
CA GLU A 273 -25.37 -35.42 -3.03
C GLU A 273 -24.28 -34.37 -3.22
N GLY A 274 -23.13 -34.60 -2.58
CA GLY A 274 -21.94 -33.79 -2.77
C GLY A 274 -21.36 -34.04 -4.15
N SER A 275 -21.51 -33.07 -5.05
CA SER A 275 -20.82 -33.04 -6.32
C SER A 275 -19.40 -32.52 -6.10
N SER A 276 -18.40 -33.42 -6.16
CA SER A 276 -17.00 -33.05 -6.32
C SER A 276 -16.75 -32.55 -7.75
N TRP A 277 -16.26 -31.32 -7.89
CA TRP A 277 -16.13 -30.59 -9.16
C TRP A 277 -14.68 -30.55 -9.70
N TRP A 278 -13.95 -31.67 -9.70
CA TRP A 278 -12.64 -31.73 -10.35
C TRP A 278 -12.54 -32.94 -11.29
N PRO A 279 -12.19 -32.75 -12.57
CA PRO A 279 -11.62 -33.81 -13.37
C PRO A 279 -10.13 -33.96 -13.00
N SER A 280 -9.78 -35.13 -12.51
CA SER A 280 -8.41 -35.58 -12.32
C SER A 280 -7.64 -35.56 -13.64
N LEU A 281 -6.70 -34.62 -13.80
CA LEU A 281 -5.73 -34.61 -14.88
C LEU A 281 -4.49 -35.42 -14.48
N SER A 282 -4.48 -36.70 -14.88
CA SER A 282 -3.27 -37.50 -14.96
C SER A 282 -3.39 -38.50 -16.11
N LYS A 283 -2.31 -38.61 -16.91
CA LYS A 283 -2.13 -39.32 -18.20
C LYS A 283 -2.56 -38.45 -19.39
N THR A 284 -1.67 -38.03 -20.29
CA THR A 284 -0.56 -38.75 -20.97
C THR A 284 0.65 -37.87 -21.18
#